data_AF-A0A3L7PRZ1-F1
#
_entry.id   AF-A0A3L7PRZ1-F1
#
_cell.length_a   1.000
_cell.length_b   1.000
_cell.length_c   1.000
_cell.angle_alpha   90.00
_cell.angle_beta   90.00
_cell.angle_gamma   90.00
#
_symmetry.space_group_name_H-M   'P 1'
#
loop_
_entity.id
_entity.type
_entity.pdbx_description
1 polymer ?
#
loop_
_entity_poly.entity_id
_entity_poly.type
_entity_poly.pdbx_seq_one_letter_code
_entity_poly.pdbx_strand_id
1 'polypeptide(L)'
;AATDLTIERKPQSFGVPVTTLIGYYDPEGGLKTTIYPALHGAYGFTYSDDRGPSNNQDCHLLVETSNGPLRFRLANQRLSTKVMNKFHVNIPESAQPKKVSVVCRGKTLDSKPITPATEKLSYTVNGRPLSSGK
;
A
#
# COMPACT_ATOMS: atom_id res chain seq x y z
N ALA A 1 8.35 18.56 -26.91
CA ALA A 1 7.38 18.45 -25.81
C ALA A 1 7.82 17.29 -24.92
N ALA A 2 7.83 17.47 -23.59
CA ALA A 2 8.15 16.35 -22.69
C ALA A 2 7.00 15.33 -22.74
N THR A 3 7.32 14.07 -22.96
CA THR A 3 6.34 12.97 -22.96
C THR A 3 5.86 12.75 -21.53
N ASP A 4 4.55 12.70 -21.33
CA ASP A 4 3.97 12.32 -20.04
C ASP A 4 4.23 10.83 -19.80
N LEU A 5 5.02 10.52 -18.77
CA LEU A 5 5.38 9.16 -18.37
C LEU A 5 4.48 8.60 -17.26
N THR A 6 3.39 9.30 -16.93
CA THR A 6 2.46 8.87 -15.89
C THR A 6 1.74 7.59 -16.30
N ILE A 7 1.56 6.69 -15.34
CA ILE A 7 0.80 5.45 -15.52
C ILE A 7 -0.59 5.67 -14.94
N GLU A 8 -1.62 5.59 -15.77
CA GLU A 8 -3.00 5.65 -15.29
C GLU A 8 -3.27 4.51 -14.29
N ARG A 9 -3.82 4.87 -13.12
CA ARG A 9 -4.23 3.91 -12.09
C ARG A 9 -5.72 4.05 -11.82
N LYS A 10 -6.43 2.94 -12.00
CA LYS A 10 -7.85 2.79 -11.67
C LYS A 10 -8.01 1.78 -10.54
N PRO A 11 -8.93 1.99 -9.59
CA PRO A 11 -9.23 0.97 -8.60
C PRO A 11 -9.66 -0.34 -9.29
N GLN A 12 -9.17 -1.46 -8.78
CA GLN A 12 -9.62 -2.80 -9.19
C GLN A 12 -10.86 -3.24 -8.43
N SER A 13 -11.06 -2.73 -7.22
CA SER A 13 -12.22 -3.01 -6.40
C SER A 13 -12.75 -1.74 -5.75
N PHE A 14 -14.07 -1.66 -5.63
CA PHE A 14 -14.80 -0.50 -5.14
C PHE A 14 -15.67 -0.93 -3.96
N GLY A 15 -15.54 -0.24 -2.84
CA GLY A 15 -16.39 -0.47 -1.66
C GLY A 15 -16.16 -1.79 -0.94
N VAL A 16 -14.94 -2.31 -1.00
CA VAL A 16 -14.54 -3.54 -0.30
C VAL A 16 -13.91 -3.23 1.06
N PRO A 17 -13.94 -4.16 2.03
CA PRO A 17 -13.12 -4.03 3.23
C PRO A 17 -11.63 -4.00 2.90
N VAL A 18 -10.88 -3.09 3.54
CA VAL A 18 -9.46 -2.84 3.28
C VAL A 18 -8.63 -2.81 4.55
N THR A 19 -7.42 -3.36 4.44
CA THR A 19 -6.29 -3.10 5.34
C THR A 19 -5.48 -1.94 4.76
N THR A 20 -5.55 -0.79 5.40
CA THR A 20 -4.81 0.41 5.01
C THR A 20 -3.44 0.43 5.70
N LEU A 21 -2.38 0.41 4.89
CA LEU A 21 -0.99 0.50 5.32
C LEU A 21 -0.51 1.93 5.19
N ILE A 22 0.04 2.49 6.27
CA ILE A 22 0.59 3.85 6.30
C ILE A 22 1.94 3.90 7.02
N GLY A 23 2.81 4.77 6.54
CA GLY A 23 4.12 4.97 7.15
C GLY A 23 4.98 5.96 6.39
N TYR A 24 6.19 6.14 6.93
CA TYR A 24 7.22 6.99 6.34
C TYR A 24 8.47 6.17 6.07
N TYR A 25 9.12 6.47 4.96
CA TYR A 25 10.37 5.83 4.58
C TYR A 25 11.33 6.84 3.97
N ASP A 26 12.60 6.49 4.04
CA ASP A 26 13.66 7.26 3.44
C ASP A 26 14.40 6.38 2.42
N PRO A 27 14.27 6.66 1.10
CA PRO A 27 14.97 5.92 0.05
C PRO A 27 16.50 5.90 0.20
N GLU A 28 17.06 6.91 0.86
CA GLU A 28 18.51 7.08 1.06
C GLU A 28 19.00 6.39 2.35
N GLY A 29 18.08 6.00 3.25
CA GLY A 29 18.40 5.28 4.48
C GLY A 29 19.06 6.10 5.60
N GLY A 30 19.09 7.43 5.49
CA GLY A 30 19.60 8.34 6.53
C GLY A 30 18.60 8.63 7.65
N LEU A 31 17.30 8.46 7.42
CA LEU A 31 16.24 8.59 8.41
C LEU A 31 15.57 7.24 8.67
N LYS A 32 15.16 7.00 9.92
CA LYS A 32 14.53 5.75 10.33
C LYS A 32 13.15 5.60 9.66
N THR A 33 13.01 4.57 8.83
CA THR A 33 11.72 4.15 8.27
C THR A 33 10.80 3.70 9.41
N THR A 34 9.52 4.06 9.34
CA THR A 34 8.51 3.73 10.34
C THR A 34 7.24 3.25 9.68
N ILE A 35 6.82 2.03 10.01
CA ILE A 35 5.53 1.45 9.63
C ILE A 35 4.54 1.56 10.81
N TYR A 36 3.43 2.27 10.62
CA TYR A 36 2.38 2.35 11.64
C TYR A 36 1.57 1.04 11.71
N PRO A 37 0.89 0.75 12.82
CA PRO A 37 -0.11 -0.33 12.84
C PRO A 37 -1.09 -0.20 11.67
N ALA A 38 -1.46 -1.32 11.08
CA ALA A 38 -2.43 -1.34 9.98
C ALA A 38 -3.78 -0.79 10.47
N LEU A 39 -4.47 -0.05 9.60
CA LEU A 39 -5.82 0.46 9.85
C LEU A 39 -6.80 -0.43 9.07
N HIS A 40 -7.94 -0.75 9.68
CA HIS A 40 -8.94 -1.62 9.07
C HIS A 40 -10.21 -0.82 8.77
N GLY A 41 -10.61 -0.80 7.49
CA GLY A 41 -11.77 -0.05 7.01
C GLY A 41 -12.78 -0.97 6.33
N ALA A 42 -14.07 -0.78 6.62
CA ALA A 42 -15.14 -1.60 6.03
C ALA A 42 -15.44 -1.28 4.56
N TYR A 43 -15.03 -0.10 4.09
CA TYR A 43 -15.32 0.40 2.75
C TYR A 43 -14.12 1.17 2.21
N GLY A 44 -13.54 0.67 1.13
CA GLY A 44 -12.39 1.30 0.49
C GLY A 44 -12.20 0.86 -0.96
N PHE A 45 -11.17 1.44 -1.57
CA PHE A 45 -10.75 1.16 -2.93
C PHE A 45 -9.37 0.53 -2.92
N THR A 46 -9.17 -0.50 -3.73
CA THR A 46 -7.87 -1.18 -3.88
C THR A 46 -7.37 -1.04 -5.31
N TYR A 47 -6.06 -1.10 -5.50
CA TYR A 47 -5.41 -0.91 -6.79
C TYR A 47 -4.51 -2.11 -7.07
N SER A 48 -4.24 -2.37 -8.36
CA SER A 48 -3.31 -3.41 -8.77
C SER A 48 -1.93 -3.17 -8.16
N ASP A 49 -1.30 -4.25 -7.71
CA ASP A 49 0.11 -4.22 -7.40
C ASP A 49 0.94 -4.08 -8.69
N ASP A 50 2.22 -3.75 -8.56
CA ASP A 50 3.09 -3.39 -9.67
C ASP A 50 3.67 -4.58 -10.44
N ARG A 51 3.55 -5.83 -9.92
CA ARG A 51 3.90 -7.18 -10.45
C ARG A 51 5.20 -7.41 -11.23
N GLY A 52 5.84 -6.39 -11.80
CA GLY A 52 7.05 -6.49 -12.61
C GLY A 52 8.31 -6.62 -11.74
N PRO A 53 9.44 -7.00 -12.36
CA PRO A 53 10.71 -7.07 -11.66
C PRO A 53 11.00 -5.68 -11.07
N SER A 54 11.02 -5.58 -9.74
CA SER A 54 11.71 -4.46 -9.11
C SER A 54 13.13 -4.57 -9.60
N ASN A 55 13.61 -3.59 -10.37
CA ASN A 55 15.05 -3.52 -10.55
C ASN A 55 15.66 -3.50 -9.13
N ASN A 56 16.84 -4.08 -8.92
CA ASN A 56 17.43 -4.16 -7.58
C ASN A 56 17.74 -2.78 -6.95
N GLN A 57 17.40 -1.68 -7.62
CA GLN A 57 17.58 -0.31 -7.15
C GLN A 57 16.27 0.37 -6.69
N ASP A 58 15.11 -0.23 -6.97
CA ASP A 58 13.83 0.39 -6.65
C ASP A 58 13.43 0.21 -5.18
N CYS A 59 12.73 1.22 -4.66
CA CYS A 59 11.98 1.16 -3.42
C CYS A 59 10.58 0.59 -3.67
N HIS A 60 10.12 -0.29 -2.80
CA HIS A 60 8.77 -0.84 -2.85
C HIS A 60 8.29 -1.29 -1.47
N LEU A 61 6.97 -1.37 -1.31
CA LEU A 61 6.34 -2.18 -0.27
C LEU A 61 6.27 -3.63 -0.75
N LEU A 62 6.68 -4.56 0.10
CA LEU A 62 6.42 -5.98 -0.04
C LEU A 62 5.36 -6.37 0.99
N VAL A 63 4.19 -6.79 0.53
CA VAL A 63 3.10 -7.24 1.40
C VAL A 63 2.92 -8.73 1.24
N GLU A 64 3.16 -9.49 2.30
CA GLU A 64 2.91 -10.93 2.33
C GLU A 64 1.44 -11.19 2.60
N THR A 65 0.79 -11.93 1.71
CA THR A 65 -0.64 -12.28 1.79
C THR A 65 -0.84 -13.79 1.69
N SER A 66 -2.05 -14.29 1.93
CA SER A 66 -2.35 -15.72 1.75
C SER A 66 -2.27 -16.18 0.29
N ASN A 67 -2.43 -15.28 -0.68
CA ASN A 67 -2.45 -15.59 -2.12
C ASN A 67 -1.14 -15.23 -2.83
N GLY A 68 -0.06 -15.03 -2.08
CA GLY A 68 1.25 -14.62 -2.59
C GLY A 68 1.59 -13.16 -2.28
N PRO A 69 2.83 -12.74 -2.57
CA PRO A 69 3.27 -11.37 -2.25
C PRO A 69 2.68 -10.34 -3.22
N LEU A 70 2.29 -9.19 -2.69
CA LEU A 70 1.96 -8.00 -3.46
C LEU A 70 3.12 -7.01 -3.38
N ARG A 71 3.41 -6.31 -4.48
CA ARG A 71 4.47 -5.29 -4.54
C ARG A 71 3.91 -3.94 -4.96
N PHE A 72 4.19 -2.89 -4.19
CA PHE A 72 3.78 -1.52 -4.54
C PHE A 72 5.01 -0.64 -4.65
N ARG A 73 5.26 -0.08 -5.83
CA ARG A 73 6.38 0.82 -6.11
C ARG A 73 6.30 2.06 -5.23
N LEU A 74 7.45 2.44 -4.71
CA LEU A 74 7.67 3.64 -3.95
C LEU A 74 8.66 4.53 -4.72
N ALA A 75 8.64 5.83 -4.46
CA ALA A 75 9.59 6.76 -5.08
C ALA A 75 11.01 6.48 -4.58
N ASN A 76 11.97 6.44 -5.50
CA ASN A 76 13.40 6.17 -5.20
C ASN A 76 14.16 7.38 -4.64
N GLN A 77 13.52 8.54 -4.57
CA GLN A 77 14.10 9.81 -4.16
C GLN A 77 13.17 10.52 -3.20
N ARG A 78 13.74 11.28 -2.26
CA ARG A 78 12.95 12.16 -1.38
C ARG A 78 12.36 13.31 -2.20
N LEU A 79 11.21 13.83 -1.77
CA LEU A 79 10.71 15.11 -2.29
C LEU A 79 11.67 16.26 -1.97
N SER A 80 12.33 16.24 -0.81
CA SER A 80 13.43 17.14 -0.47
C SER A 80 14.38 16.47 0.53
N THR A 81 15.61 16.96 0.63
CA THR A 81 16.63 16.40 1.54
C THR A 81 16.25 16.48 3.03
N LYS A 82 15.24 17.28 3.40
CA LYS A 82 14.82 17.50 4.80
C LYS A 82 13.62 16.65 5.23
N VAL A 83 12.98 15.90 4.32
CA VAL A 83 11.73 15.19 4.61
C VAL A 83 11.78 13.73 4.14
N MET A 84 11.02 12.88 4.82
CA MET A 84 10.78 11.50 4.40
C MET A 84 9.61 11.43 3.42
N ASN A 85 9.57 10.37 2.62
CA ASN A 85 8.41 10.07 1.80
C ASN A 85 7.35 9.34 2.63
N LYS A 86 6.08 9.57 2.31
CA LYS A 86 4.94 8.85 2.89
C LYS A 86 4.48 7.76 1.95
N PHE A 87 4.10 6.60 2.48
CA PHE A 87 3.29 5.62 1.76
C PHE A 87 1.90 5.49 2.40
N HIS A 88 0.89 5.25 1.56
CA HIS A 88 -0.48 4.99 1.96
C HIS A 88 -1.11 4.06 0.92
N VAL A 89 -1.32 2.78 1.28
CA VAL A 89 -1.78 1.74 0.35
C VAL A 89 -2.91 0.94 0.98
N ASN A 90 -3.98 0.74 0.23
CA ASN A 90 -5.08 -0.15 0.62
C ASN A 90 -4.89 -1.53 0.03
N ILE A 91 -4.87 -2.54 0.91
CA ILE A 91 -4.87 -3.96 0.56
C ILE A 91 -6.27 -4.50 0.84
N PRO A 92 -6.87 -5.32 -0.04
CA PRO A 92 -8.15 -5.95 0.28
C PRO A 92 -7.99 -6.87 1.50
N GLU A 93 -8.89 -6.76 2.48
CA GLU A 93 -8.90 -7.65 3.67
C GLU A 93 -9.01 -9.12 3.26
N SER A 94 -9.71 -9.41 2.15
CA SER A 94 -9.86 -10.75 1.60
C SER A 94 -8.54 -11.38 1.16
N ALA A 95 -7.49 -10.59 0.89
CA ALA A 95 -6.16 -11.13 0.62
C ALA A 95 -5.46 -11.65 1.89
N GLN A 96 -5.97 -11.31 3.08
CA GLN A 96 -5.40 -11.68 4.38
C GLN A 96 -3.91 -11.28 4.49
N PRO A 97 -3.59 -9.97 4.48
CA PRO A 97 -2.22 -9.52 4.62
C PRO A 97 -1.66 -9.85 6.00
N LYS A 98 -0.42 -10.36 6.05
CA LYS A 98 0.23 -10.90 7.26
C LYS A 98 1.45 -10.11 7.69
N LYS A 99 2.16 -9.52 6.73
CA LYS A 99 3.38 -8.74 6.97
C LYS A 99 3.55 -7.68 5.89
N VAL A 100 4.08 -6.53 6.26
CA VAL A 100 4.55 -5.51 5.32
C VAL A 100 6.02 -5.23 5.60
N SER A 101 6.79 -5.07 4.52
CA SER A 101 8.18 -4.63 4.57
C SER A 101 8.39 -3.46 3.59
N VAL A 102 9.18 -2.47 4.00
CA VAL A 102 9.70 -1.45 3.10
C VAL A 102 11.06 -1.94 2.62
N VAL A 103 11.20 -2.16 1.32
CA VAL A 103 12.44 -2.64 0.69
C VAL A 103 12.94 -1.56 -0.26
N CYS A 104 14.18 -1.15 -0.11
CA CYS A 104 14.85 -0.21 -0.99
C CYS A 104 16.22 -0.75 -1.39
N ARG A 105 16.51 -0.77 -2.69
CA ARG A 105 17.80 -1.24 -3.22
C ARG A 105 18.15 -2.67 -2.76
N GLY A 106 17.16 -3.55 -2.69
CA GLY A 106 17.29 -4.91 -2.18
C GLY A 106 17.45 -5.04 -0.66
N LYS A 107 17.53 -3.94 0.09
CA LYS A 107 17.63 -3.93 1.55
C LYS A 107 16.26 -3.65 2.18
N THR A 108 15.86 -4.50 3.12
CA THR A 108 14.71 -4.22 3.99
C THR A 108 15.08 -3.10 4.98
N LEU A 109 14.37 -1.98 4.89
CA LEU A 109 14.56 -0.81 5.77
C LEU A 109 13.77 -0.95 7.08
N ASP A 110 12.56 -1.49 7.01
CA ASP A 110 11.71 -1.81 8.15
C ASP A 110 10.72 -2.93 7.77
N SER A 111 10.21 -3.65 8.76
CA SER A 111 9.21 -4.70 8.56
C SER A 111 8.31 -4.84 9.78
N LYS A 112 7.01 -5.05 9.55
CA LYS A 112 6.02 -5.16 10.62
C LYS A 112 4.98 -6.26 10.34
N PRO A 113 4.63 -7.10 11.33
CA PRO A 113 3.47 -7.97 11.20
C PRO A 113 2.19 -7.14 11.07
N ILE A 114 1.22 -7.68 10.36
CA ILE A 114 -0.12 -7.11 10.21
C ILE A 114 -1.06 -7.97 11.03
N THR A 115 -1.64 -7.37 12.07
CA THR A 115 -2.71 -8.01 12.83
C THR A 115 -4.00 -7.92 12.01
N PRO A 116 -4.78 -9.01 11.86
CA PRO A 116 -6.08 -8.95 11.22
C PRO A 116 -7.08 -8.07 11.98
N ALA A 117 -8.13 -7.62 11.30
CA ALA A 117 -9.26 -6.97 11.97
C ALA A 117 -9.87 -7.91 13.02
N THR A 118 -9.98 -7.46 14.27
CA THR A 118 -10.54 -8.25 15.38
C THR A 118 -12.07 -8.26 15.39
N GLU A 119 -12.67 -7.21 14.84
CA GLU A 119 -14.12 -7.01 14.82
C GLU A 119 -14.67 -7.12 13.39
N LYS A 120 -15.96 -7.42 13.29
CA LYS A 120 -16.66 -7.40 12.01
C LYS A 120 -16.74 -5.98 11.48
N LEU A 121 -16.04 -5.71 10.38
CA LEU A 121 -16.07 -4.43 9.69
C LEU A 121 -17.46 -4.21 9.05
N SER A 122 -18.07 -3.05 9.29
CA SER A 122 -19.35 -2.65 8.71
C SER A 122 -19.34 -1.17 8.29
N TYR A 123 -20.14 -0.83 7.28
CA TYR A 123 -20.33 0.53 6.80
C TYR A 123 -21.83 0.81 6.63
N THR A 124 -22.20 2.08 6.64
CA THR A 124 -23.57 2.55 6.38
C THR A 124 -23.60 3.44 5.16
N VAL A 125 -24.74 3.43 4.46
CA VAL A 125 -25.00 4.29 3.30
C VAL A 125 -26.27 5.06 3.59
N ASN A 126 -26.18 6.39 3.61
CA ASN A 126 -27.32 7.27 3.85
C ASN A 126 -27.74 7.93 2.54
N GLY A 127 -29.05 8.02 2.30
CA GLY A 127 -29.60 8.58 1.06
C GLY A 127 -29.65 7.56 -0.07
N ARG A 128 -29.00 7.86 -1.20
CA ARG A 128 -29.06 7.00 -2.40
C ARG A 128 -28.26 5.70 -2.16
N PRO A 129 -28.86 4.52 -2.33
CA PRO A 129 -28.14 3.25 -2.26
C PRO A 129 -27.00 3.18 -3.26
N LEU A 130 -25.96 2.41 -2.93
CA LEU A 130 -24.89 2.10 -3.87
C LEU A 130 -25.50 1.35 -5.05
N SER A 131 -25.12 1.72 -6.27
CA SER A 131 -25.45 0.93 -7.44
C SER A 131 -24.84 -0.45 -7.27
N SER A 132 -25.63 -1.50 -7.53
CA SER A 132 -25.11 -2.87 -7.60
C SER A 132 -23.87 -2.87 -8.49
N GLY A 133 -22.73 -3.29 -7.94
CA GLY A 133 -21.47 -3.35 -8.68
C GLY A 133 -21.66 -4.17 -9.95
N LYS A 134 -21.14 -3.68 -11.07
CA LYS A 134 -21.09 -4.45 -12.32
C LYS A 134 -19.97 -5.48 -12.26
#